data_AF-A0A7C3NSF4-F1
#
_entry.id   AF-A0A7C3NSF4-F1
#
_cell.length_a   1.000
_cell.length_b   1.000
_cell.length_c   1.000
_cell.angle_alpha   90.00
_cell.angle_beta   90.00
_cell.angle_gamma   90.00
#
_symmetry.space_group_name_H-M   'P 1'
#
loop_
_entity.id
_entity.type
_entity.pdbx_description
1 polymer ?
#
loop_
_entity_poly.entity_id
_entity_poly.type
_entity_poly.pdbx_seq_one_letter_code
_entity_poly.pdbx_strand_id
1 'polypeptide(L)'
;KVVTIADLIQYRLNYDSLVFRAASAPLPTRFGGPFQAIVYNTLVDSSEHLALVKGEISPKEETLVRVHTKYVPGDVFGFELLNTGAVIQRSMEMIARAGKGIILYLQPELRGARPAMIAYPKLEGKQQKAINRSFLYQADFKEYGIGAQILRDLGVGKMRLLTNNKKHLVGLRGYGLEITALESIPRDHPFVDMSKAKKPRVTGA
;
A
#
# COMPACT_ATOMS: atom_id res chain seq x y z
N LYS A 1 12.72 -7.98 -38.53
CA LYS A 1 12.42 -6.84 -37.61
C LYS A 1 13.09 -7.13 -36.27
N VAL A 2 13.91 -6.23 -35.76
CA VAL A 2 14.51 -6.34 -34.42
C VAL A 2 13.54 -5.71 -33.43
N VAL A 3 13.16 -6.43 -32.37
CA VAL A 3 12.27 -5.96 -31.30
C VAL A 3 13.09 -5.90 -30.01
N THR A 4 12.98 -4.82 -29.24
CA THR A 4 13.74 -4.70 -27.99
C THR A 4 13.05 -5.42 -26.82
N ILE A 5 13.81 -5.75 -25.77
CA ILE A 5 13.22 -6.28 -24.52
C ILE A 5 12.23 -5.28 -23.92
N ALA A 6 12.49 -3.98 -24.04
CA ALA A 6 11.57 -2.94 -23.56
C ALA A 6 10.23 -2.97 -24.32
N ASP A 7 10.26 -3.15 -25.64
CA ASP A 7 9.05 -3.28 -26.46
C ASP A 7 8.27 -4.55 -26.12
N LEU A 8 8.97 -5.66 -25.86
CA LEU A 8 8.35 -6.91 -25.43
C LEU A 8 7.71 -6.77 -24.05
N ILE A 9 8.37 -6.10 -23.11
CA ILE A 9 7.80 -5.80 -21.79
C ILE A 9 6.55 -4.95 -21.97
N GLN A 10 6.62 -3.84 -22.71
CA GLN A 10 5.45 -2.98 -22.97
C GLN A 10 4.30 -3.72 -23.64
N TYR A 11 4.59 -4.58 -24.62
CA TYR A 11 3.59 -5.42 -25.26
C TYR A 11 2.89 -6.32 -24.22
N ARG A 12 3.64 -7.05 -23.39
CA ARG A 12 3.05 -7.92 -22.36
C ARG A 12 2.31 -7.11 -21.30
N LEU A 13 2.79 -5.94 -20.91
CA LEU A 13 2.07 -5.07 -19.97
C LEU A 13 0.73 -4.54 -20.53
N ASN A 14 0.60 -4.45 -21.85
CA ASN A 14 -0.62 -3.99 -22.50
C ASN A 14 -1.60 -5.13 -22.81
N TYR A 15 -1.10 -6.34 -23.08
CA TYR A 15 -1.91 -7.45 -23.58
C TYR A 15 -2.02 -8.65 -22.63
N ASP A 16 -1.07 -8.87 -21.72
CA ASP A 16 -1.17 -9.94 -20.72
C ASP A 16 -1.79 -9.37 -19.43
N SER A 17 -2.84 -10.03 -18.92
CA SER A 17 -3.31 -9.81 -17.54
C SER A 17 -2.82 -10.95 -16.66
N LEU A 18 -2.05 -10.60 -15.63
CA LEU A 18 -1.56 -11.53 -14.62
C LEU A 18 -2.48 -11.61 -13.40
N VAL A 19 -3.56 -10.84 -13.39
CA VAL A 19 -4.51 -10.76 -12.27
C VAL A 19 -5.93 -11.03 -12.75
N PHE A 20 -6.75 -11.60 -11.87
CA PHE A 20 -8.18 -11.83 -12.13
C PHE A 20 -8.99 -11.69 -10.84
N ARG A 21 -10.24 -11.25 -10.98
CA ARG A 21 -11.19 -11.12 -9.85
C ARG A 21 -11.64 -12.52 -9.42
N ALA A 22 -11.31 -12.91 -8.19
CA ALA A 22 -11.66 -14.21 -7.63
C ALA A 22 -13.01 -14.15 -6.87
N ALA A 23 -13.28 -13.05 -6.18
CA ALA A 23 -14.52 -12.85 -5.44
C ALA A 23 -14.87 -11.37 -5.30
N SER A 24 -16.13 -11.07 -5.04
CA SER A 24 -16.61 -9.71 -4.83
C SER A 24 -17.81 -9.70 -3.88
N ALA A 25 -17.83 -8.78 -2.91
CA ALA A 25 -18.94 -8.64 -1.97
C ALA A 25 -19.01 -7.21 -1.39
N PRO A 26 -20.19 -6.71 -1.01
CA PRO A 26 -20.30 -5.49 -0.22
C PRO A 26 -19.66 -5.69 1.16
N LEU A 27 -18.82 -4.73 1.56
CA LEU A 27 -18.15 -4.72 2.85
C LEU A 27 -18.57 -3.45 3.62
N PRO A 28 -19.53 -3.54 4.56
CA PRO A 28 -19.82 -2.45 5.48
C PRO A 28 -18.65 -2.29 6.45
N THR A 29 -18.05 -1.10 6.48
CA THR A 29 -16.90 -0.82 7.34
C THR A 29 -17.22 0.27 8.35
N ARG A 30 -16.55 0.22 9.51
CA ARG A 30 -16.64 1.30 10.53
C ARG A 30 -16.02 2.61 10.03
N PHE A 31 -15.06 2.53 9.10
CA PHE A 31 -14.28 3.66 8.61
C PHE A 31 -14.66 3.94 7.16
N GLY A 32 -15.51 4.95 6.93
CA GLY A 32 -15.91 5.32 5.56
C GLY A 32 -17.11 4.56 4.99
N GLY A 33 -17.81 3.76 5.80
CA GLY A 33 -19.08 3.14 5.45
C GLY A 33 -18.96 1.97 4.48
N PRO A 34 -19.94 1.74 3.58
CA PRO A 34 -19.90 0.59 2.68
C PRO A 34 -18.88 0.77 1.55
N PHE A 35 -18.10 -0.27 1.30
CA PHE A 35 -17.24 -0.41 0.13
C PHE A 35 -17.66 -1.66 -0.65
N GLN A 36 -17.33 -1.73 -1.93
CA GLN A 36 -17.28 -2.99 -2.66
C GLN A 36 -15.89 -3.62 -2.43
N ALA A 37 -15.83 -4.77 -1.78
CA ALA A 37 -14.62 -5.55 -1.65
C ALA A 37 -14.46 -6.47 -2.87
N ILE A 38 -13.28 -6.47 -3.48
CA ILE A 38 -12.95 -7.33 -4.62
C ILE A 38 -11.61 -8.01 -4.31
N VAL A 39 -11.61 -9.34 -4.34
CA VAL A 39 -10.41 -10.16 -4.17
C VAL A 39 -9.80 -10.42 -5.54
N TYR A 40 -8.49 -10.20 -5.65
CA TYR A 40 -7.70 -10.51 -6.83
C TYR A 40 -6.67 -11.59 -6.52
N ASN A 41 -6.62 -12.60 -7.38
CA ASN A 41 -5.57 -13.60 -7.39
C ASN A 41 -4.64 -13.33 -8.58
N THR A 42 -3.42 -13.86 -8.52
CA THR A 42 -2.44 -13.72 -9.60
C THR A 42 -2.20 -15.05 -10.32
N LEU A 43 -1.69 -14.99 -11.55
CA LEU A 43 -1.23 -16.16 -12.31
C LEU A 43 0.23 -16.51 -12.04
N VAL A 44 0.95 -15.69 -11.27
CA VAL A 44 2.41 -15.79 -11.08
C VAL A 44 2.80 -16.29 -9.69
N ASP A 45 1.89 -16.18 -8.72
CA ASP A 45 2.05 -16.65 -7.36
C ASP A 45 0.69 -17.02 -6.72
N SER A 46 0.71 -17.38 -5.44
CA SER A 46 -0.50 -17.68 -4.66
C SER A 46 -0.96 -16.50 -3.80
N SER A 47 -0.57 -15.28 -4.14
CA SER A 47 -0.93 -14.08 -3.36
C SER A 47 -2.38 -13.68 -3.63
N GLU A 48 -3.08 -13.29 -2.56
CA GLU A 48 -4.42 -12.73 -2.62
C GLU A 48 -4.38 -11.25 -2.26
N HIS A 49 -4.81 -10.41 -3.18
CA HIS A 49 -4.88 -8.96 -3.01
C HIS A 49 -6.33 -8.54 -2.80
N LEU A 50 -6.54 -7.47 -2.04
CA LEU A 50 -7.88 -6.95 -1.75
C LEU A 50 -7.99 -5.51 -2.22
N ALA A 51 -9.01 -5.22 -3.03
CA ALA A 51 -9.39 -3.86 -3.38
C ALA A 51 -10.70 -3.50 -2.67
N LEU A 52 -10.72 -2.36 -1.97
CA LEU A 52 -11.94 -1.74 -1.46
C LEU A 52 -12.29 -0.56 -2.34
N VAL A 53 -13.42 -0.64 -3.04
CA VAL A 53 -13.86 0.36 -4.02
C VAL A 53 -15.04 1.14 -3.47
N LYS A 54 -14.97 2.47 -3.59
CA LYS A 54 -16.05 3.40 -3.26
C LYS A 54 -16.48 4.12 -4.53
N GLY A 55 -17.79 4.17 -4.77
CA GLY A 55 -18.37 4.84 -5.93
C GLY A 55 -18.02 4.17 -7.26
N GLU A 56 -18.39 4.82 -8.36
CA GLU A 56 -18.11 4.34 -9.71
C GLU A 56 -16.78 4.88 -10.23
N ILE A 57 -15.92 3.98 -10.69
CA ILE A 57 -14.58 4.31 -11.19
C ILE A 57 -14.62 4.40 -12.71
N SER A 58 -14.03 5.45 -13.26
CA SER A 58 -13.98 5.71 -14.70
C SER A 58 -12.60 6.20 -15.11
N PRO A 59 -12.04 5.74 -16.24
CA PRO A 59 -10.70 6.14 -16.69
C PRO A 59 -10.56 7.64 -16.96
N LYS A 60 -11.68 8.32 -17.25
CA LYS A 60 -11.71 9.76 -17.59
C LYS A 60 -11.66 10.66 -16.36
N GLU A 61 -12.04 10.11 -15.22
CA GLU A 61 -12.19 10.86 -13.97
C GLU A 61 -11.06 10.52 -13.00
N GLU A 62 -10.72 11.49 -12.18
CA GLU A 62 -9.67 11.33 -11.20
C GLU A 62 -10.15 10.51 -10.00
N THR A 63 -9.42 9.44 -9.69
CA THR A 63 -9.75 8.53 -8.59
C THR A 63 -8.80 8.73 -7.42
N LEU A 64 -9.32 8.84 -6.19
CA LEU A 64 -8.46 8.86 -5.00
C LEU A 64 -8.01 7.42 -4.68
N VAL A 65 -6.70 7.16 -4.75
CA VAL A 65 -6.14 5.81 -4.62
C VAL A 65 -5.16 5.75 -3.46
N ARG A 66 -5.27 4.71 -2.65
CA ARG A 66 -4.27 4.32 -1.66
C ARG A 66 -3.76 2.93 -1.99
N VAL A 67 -2.48 2.81 -2.29
CA VAL A 67 -1.81 1.50 -2.35
C VAL A 67 -1.15 1.23 -1.01
N HIS A 68 -1.49 0.10 -0.39
CA HIS A 68 -1.03 -0.30 0.92
C HIS A 68 -0.46 -1.72 0.88
N THR A 69 0.82 -1.85 1.23
CA THR A 69 1.46 -3.15 1.40
C THR A 69 1.09 -3.73 2.76
N LYS A 70 0.58 -4.96 2.78
CA LYS A 70 0.18 -5.67 4.00
C LYS A 70 1.30 -5.68 5.04
N TYR A 71 0.97 -5.25 6.25
CA TYR A 71 1.82 -5.34 7.42
C TYR A 71 0.99 -5.67 8.66
N VAL A 72 0.77 -6.96 8.89
CA VAL A 72 -0.15 -7.47 9.93
C VAL A 72 0.09 -6.88 11.34
N PRO A 73 1.33 -6.74 11.84
CA PRO A 73 1.52 -6.17 13.18
C PRO A 73 0.98 -4.75 13.33
N GLY A 74 1.18 -3.89 12.32
CA GLY A 74 0.67 -2.53 12.35
C GLY A 74 -0.80 -2.43 11.93
N ASP A 75 -1.23 -3.24 10.96
CA ASP A 75 -2.57 -3.18 10.38
C ASP A 75 -3.64 -3.74 11.32
N VAL A 76 -3.32 -4.83 12.03
CA VAL A 76 -4.28 -5.59 12.84
C VAL A 76 -3.99 -5.44 14.33
N PHE A 77 -2.73 -5.57 14.73
CA PHE A 77 -2.34 -5.63 16.14
C PHE A 77 -1.92 -4.28 16.75
N GLY A 78 -2.00 -3.19 15.98
CA GLY A 78 -1.72 -1.85 16.48
C GLY A 78 -0.29 -1.67 16.97
N PHE A 79 0.70 -2.23 16.26
CA PHE A 79 2.11 -2.13 16.63
C PHE A 79 2.52 -0.69 16.98
N GLU A 80 2.92 -0.48 18.23
CA GLU A 80 3.15 0.85 18.81
C GLU A 80 4.16 1.69 18.01
N LEU A 81 5.22 1.05 17.54
CA LEU A 81 6.28 1.75 16.82
C LEU A 81 5.95 2.00 15.35
N LEU A 82 4.84 1.43 14.85
CA LEU A 82 4.38 1.63 13.49
C LEU A 82 2.90 1.19 13.35
N ASN A 83 2.00 2.12 13.60
CA ASN A 83 0.57 1.90 13.46
C ASN A 83 0.12 2.13 12.00
N THR A 84 0.34 1.14 11.14
CA THR A 84 -0.16 1.17 9.75
C THR A 84 -1.68 1.01 9.66
N GLY A 85 -2.33 0.46 10.69
CA GLY A 85 -3.79 0.36 10.80
C GLY A 85 -4.46 1.73 10.78
N ALA A 86 -3.95 2.69 11.57
CA ALA A 86 -4.44 4.07 11.54
C ALA A 86 -4.32 4.72 10.15
N VAL A 87 -3.25 4.40 9.41
CA VAL A 87 -3.05 4.91 8.05
C VAL A 87 -4.11 4.37 7.07
N ILE A 88 -4.42 3.07 7.13
CA ILE A 88 -5.50 2.49 6.30
C ILE A 88 -6.84 3.10 6.69
N GLN A 89 -7.16 3.13 7.99
CA GLN A 89 -8.43 3.67 8.50
C GLN A 89 -8.62 5.12 8.04
N ARG A 90 -7.59 5.96 8.17
CA ARG A 90 -7.65 7.35 7.70
C ARG A 90 -7.81 7.48 6.19
N SER A 91 -7.14 6.61 5.43
CA SER A 91 -7.30 6.56 3.97
C SER A 91 -8.73 6.20 3.58
N MET A 92 -9.36 5.25 4.29
CA MET A 92 -10.76 4.86 4.05
C MET A 92 -11.72 6.02 4.31
N GLU A 93 -11.51 6.77 5.39
CA GLU A 93 -12.29 7.99 5.67
C GLU A 93 -12.12 9.07 4.61
N MET A 94 -10.89 9.30 4.15
CA MET A 94 -10.61 10.29 3.10
C MET A 94 -11.30 9.91 1.78
N ILE A 95 -11.22 8.63 1.39
CA ILE A 95 -11.91 8.10 0.21
C ILE A 95 -13.42 8.21 0.36
N ALA A 96 -13.96 7.91 1.54
CA ALA A 96 -15.39 8.04 1.78
C ALA A 96 -15.87 9.49 1.67
N ARG A 97 -15.09 10.47 2.17
CA ARG A 97 -15.40 11.90 2.00
C ARG A 97 -15.34 12.35 0.55
N ALA A 98 -14.40 11.80 -0.23
CA ALA A 98 -14.33 12.04 -1.66
C ALA A 98 -15.50 11.39 -2.44
N GLY A 99 -16.19 10.41 -1.83
CA GLY A 99 -17.28 9.65 -2.45
C GLY A 99 -16.83 8.62 -3.50
N LYS A 100 -15.58 8.71 -3.95
CA LYS A 100 -15.00 7.90 -5.01
C LYS A 100 -13.54 7.58 -4.71
N GLY A 101 -13.16 6.31 -4.78
CA GLY A 101 -11.77 5.93 -4.58
C GLY A 101 -11.54 4.45 -4.33
N ILE A 102 -10.27 4.07 -4.22
CA ILE A 102 -9.81 2.70 -4.04
C ILE A 102 -8.76 2.61 -2.94
N ILE A 103 -8.96 1.69 -2.00
CA ILE A 103 -7.87 1.15 -1.16
C ILE A 103 -7.42 -0.15 -1.82
N LEU A 104 -6.18 -0.22 -2.25
CA LEU A 104 -5.56 -1.44 -2.76
C LEU A 104 -4.62 -2.00 -1.70
N TYR A 105 -5.01 -3.13 -1.12
CA TYR A 105 -4.25 -3.87 -0.11
C TYR A 105 -3.49 -5.02 -0.76
N LEU A 106 -2.18 -4.83 -0.95
CA LEU A 106 -1.32 -5.79 -1.60
C LEU A 106 -0.69 -6.75 -0.59
N GLN A 107 -0.86 -8.04 -0.83
CA GLN A 107 -0.12 -9.11 -0.17
C GLN A 107 1.24 -9.31 -0.87
N PRO A 108 2.38 -9.07 -0.20
CA PRO A 108 3.69 -9.44 -0.72
C PRO A 108 3.83 -10.94 -0.91
N GLU A 109 4.58 -11.33 -1.93
CA GLU A 109 4.97 -12.73 -2.14
C GLU A 109 5.96 -13.17 -1.04
N LEU A 110 5.61 -14.25 -0.33
CA LEU A 110 6.47 -14.83 0.71
C LEU A 110 7.52 -15.77 0.10
N ARG A 111 8.43 -15.27 -0.75
CA ARG A 111 9.57 -16.07 -1.24
C ARG A 111 10.79 -15.93 -0.33
N GLY A 112 11.17 -17.07 0.27
CA GLY A 112 12.32 -17.23 1.16
C GLY A 112 12.00 -16.96 2.63
N ALA A 113 12.84 -17.47 3.53
CA ALA A 113 12.83 -17.11 4.94
C ALA A 113 13.21 -15.62 5.09
N ARG A 114 12.28 -14.71 4.81
CA ARG A 114 12.38 -13.31 5.22
C ARG A 114 11.68 -13.21 6.58
N PRO A 115 12.40 -13.23 7.72
CA PRO A 115 11.82 -12.93 9.01
C PRO A 115 11.62 -11.40 9.09
N ALA A 116 10.86 -10.83 8.16
CA ALA A 116 10.63 -9.39 8.07
C ALA A 116 9.28 -8.98 8.68
N MET A 117 8.49 -9.94 9.18
CA MET A 117 7.19 -9.62 9.76
C MET A 117 7.35 -8.78 11.03
N ILE A 118 8.48 -8.90 11.75
CA ILE A 118 8.80 -8.00 12.87
C ILE A 118 10.28 -7.61 12.83
N ALA A 119 10.59 -6.48 12.18
CA ALA A 119 11.89 -5.83 12.33
C ALA A 119 11.87 -4.96 13.59
N TYR A 120 12.29 -5.51 14.72
CA TYR A 120 12.59 -4.69 15.90
C TYR A 120 13.81 -3.80 15.64
N PRO A 121 13.87 -2.58 16.21
CA PRO A 121 15.08 -1.78 16.16
C PRO A 121 16.24 -2.58 16.77
N LYS A 122 17.33 -2.77 16.03
CA LYS A 122 18.55 -3.37 16.58
C LYS A 122 19.07 -2.47 17.71
N LEU A 123 19.11 -3.00 18.93
CA LEU A 123 19.80 -2.39 20.07
C LEU A 123 21.29 -2.72 19.95
N GLU A 124 22.09 -1.82 19.40
CA GLU A 124 23.55 -1.88 19.54
C GLU A 124 23.97 -0.88 20.63
N GLY A 125 24.12 -1.37 21.86
CA GLY A 125 24.47 -0.54 23.02
C GLY A 125 23.31 0.27 23.62
N LYS A 126 23.62 1.33 24.38
CA LYS A 126 22.64 2.21 25.09
C LYS A 126 21.82 3.12 24.16
N GLN A 127 21.97 3.02 22.84
CA GLN A 127 21.22 3.83 21.87
C GLN A 127 20.32 2.95 21.02
N GLN A 128 19.03 3.24 21.04
CA GLN A 128 18.03 2.58 20.22
C GLN A 128 18.12 3.16 18.79
N LYS A 129 18.61 2.38 17.82
CA LYS A 129 18.61 2.83 16.41
C LYS A 129 17.16 2.97 15.92
N ALA A 130 16.91 3.96 15.07
CA ALA A 130 15.64 4.11 14.37
C ALA A 130 15.28 2.81 13.64
N ILE A 131 14.01 2.40 13.72
CA ILE A 131 13.51 1.21 13.04
C ILE A 131 13.84 1.33 11.56
N ASN A 132 14.53 0.33 11.00
CA ASN A 132 14.70 0.27 9.56
C ASN A 132 13.33 0.01 8.94
N ARG A 133 12.71 1.05 8.39
CA ARG A 133 11.39 0.98 7.75
C ARG A 133 11.49 0.68 6.25
N SER A 134 12.68 0.47 5.70
CA SER A 134 12.86 0.25 4.26
C SER A 134 12.02 -0.93 3.77
N PHE A 135 11.87 -1.98 4.59
CA PHE A 135 11.08 -3.17 4.23
C PHE A 135 9.59 -2.88 3.94
N LEU A 136 9.01 -1.82 4.52
CA LEU A 136 7.61 -1.41 4.26
C LEU A 136 7.45 -0.67 2.94
N TYR A 137 8.56 -0.14 2.42
CA TYR A 137 8.62 0.67 1.20
C TYR A 137 9.37 -0.05 0.08
N GLN A 138 9.90 -1.24 0.34
CA GLN A 138 10.48 -2.16 -0.63
C GLN A 138 9.37 -3.00 -1.25
N ALA A 139 8.33 -2.35 -1.79
CA ALA A 139 7.50 -3.02 -2.77
C ALA A 139 8.42 -3.30 -3.97
N ASP A 140 8.66 -4.57 -4.27
CA ASP A 140 9.46 -4.94 -5.43
C ASP A 140 8.77 -4.43 -6.71
N PHE A 141 9.53 -4.17 -7.78
CA PHE A 141 8.97 -3.74 -9.08
C PHE A 141 7.80 -4.63 -9.57
N LYS A 142 7.78 -5.90 -9.14
CA LYS A 142 6.69 -6.85 -9.41
C LYS A 142 5.38 -6.49 -8.71
N GLU A 143 5.44 -6.08 -7.43
CA GLU A 143 4.25 -5.67 -6.68
C GLU A 143 3.62 -4.40 -7.27
N TYR A 144 4.46 -3.50 -7.79
CA TYR A 144 4.00 -2.34 -8.56
C TYR A 144 3.28 -2.75 -9.85
N GLY A 145 3.76 -3.79 -10.54
CA GLY A 145 3.12 -4.28 -11.75
C GLY A 145 1.77 -4.93 -11.49
N ILE A 146 1.67 -5.78 -10.45
CA ILE A 146 0.41 -6.39 -10.03
C ILE A 146 -0.58 -5.31 -9.58
N GLY A 147 -0.14 -4.38 -8.74
CA GLY A 147 -1.00 -3.30 -8.26
C GLY A 147 -1.49 -2.40 -9.40
N ALA A 148 -0.64 -2.10 -10.38
CA ALA A 148 -1.02 -1.33 -11.56
C ALA A 148 -2.06 -2.06 -12.44
N GLN A 149 -1.90 -3.37 -12.64
CA GLN A 149 -2.89 -4.15 -13.39
C GLN A 149 -4.24 -4.22 -12.68
N ILE A 150 -4.25 -4.37 -11.34
CA ILE A 150 -5.49 -4.33 -10.56
C ILE A 150 -6.18 -2.97 -10.71
N LEU A 151 -5.44 -1.86 -10.56
CA LEU A 151 -6.01 -0.52 -10.73
C LEU A 151 -6.57 -0.30 -12.13
N ARG A 152 -5.88 -0.77 -13.17
CA ARG A 152 -6.38 -0.71 -14.56
C ARG A 152 -7.66 -1.53 -14.74
N ASP A 153 -7.71 -2.76 -14.22
CA ASP A 153 -8.91 -3.61 -14.26
C ASP A 153 -10.10 -2.97 -13.53
N LEU A 154 -9.84 -2.23 -12.45
CA LEU A 154 -10.84 -1.44 -11.73
C LEU A 154 -11.28 -0.18 -12.49
N GLY A 155 -10.70 0.11 -13.65
CA GLY A 155 -11.06 1.25 -14.49
C GLY A 155 -10.34 2.55 -14.12
N VAL A 156 -9.27 2.49 -13.33
CA VAL A 156 -8.46 3.70 -13.02
C VAL A 156 -7.67 4.08 -14.27
N GLY A 157 -7.78 5.35 -14.67
CA GLY A 157 -6.90 5.98 -15.65
C GLY A 157 -6.07 7.09 -15.01
N LYS A 158 -6.74 8.01 -14.31
CA LYS A 158 -6.13 9.12 -13.56
C LYS A 158 -6.34 8.94 -12.07
N MET A 159 -5.31 9.22 -11.27
CA MET A 159 -5.41 9.10 -9.82
C MET A 159 -4.66 10.16 -9.01
N ARG A 160 -5.27 10.57 -7.89
CA ARG A 160 -4.55 11.19 -6.77
C ARG A 160 -4.10 10.10 -5.83
N LEU A 161 -2.80 10.03 -5.57
CA LEU A 161 -2.24 8.98 -4.74
C LEU A 161 -2.11 9.44 -3.30
N LEU A 162 -2.80 8.74 -2.39
CA LEU A 162 -2.65 8.87 -0.94
C LEU A 162 -1.33 8.25 -0.48
N THR A 163 -0.30 9.07 -0.33
CA THR A 163 1.03 8.64 0.09
C THR A 163 1.79 9.71 0.86
N ASN A 164 2.56 9.24 1.83
CA ASN A 164 3.52 10.06 2.58
C ASN A 164 4.98 9.83 2.09
N ASN A 165 5.16 9.06 1.03
CA ASN A 165 6.47 8.76 0.44
C ASN A 165 6.50 9.19 -1.03
N LYS A 166 7.49 10.01 -1.39
CA LYS A 166 7.67 10.56 -2.73
C LYS A 166 8.56 9.69 -3.65
N LYS A 167 9.24 8.66 -3.12
CA LYS A 167 10.42 8.08 -3.78
C LYS A 167 10.19 7.01 -4.86
N HIS A 168 8.97 6.52 -5.12
CA HIS A 168 8.78 5.35 -6.00
C HIS A 168 7.51 5.42 -6.86
N LEU A 169 7.48 6.31 -7.85
CA LEU A 169 6.33 6.49 -8.76
C LEU A 169 6.71 6.27 -10.24
N VAL A 170 7.77 5.50 -10.50
CA VAL A 170 8.29 5.28 -11.85
C VAL A 170 7.61 4.06 -12.47
N GLY A 171 7.17 4.16 -13.73
CA GLY A 171 6.70 3.01 -14.53
C GLY A 171 5.18 2.85 -14.68
N LEU A 172 4.36 3.65 -13.98
CA LEU A 172 2.89 3.55 -14.03
C LEU A 172 2.27 3.99 -15.36
N ARG A 173 2.95 4.88 -16.11
CA ARG A 173 2.50 5.30 -17.46
C ARG A 173 2.41 4.15 -18.44
N GLY A 174 3.31 3.16 -18.34
CA GLY A 174 3.25 1.94 -19.16
C GLY A 174 2.03 1.09 -18.85
N TYR A 175 1.39 1.31 -17.70
CA TYR A 175 0.14 0.67 -17.33
C TYR A 175 -1.10 1.48 -17.73
N GLY A 176 -0.95 2.59 -18.46
CA GLY A 176 -2.06 3.51 -18.74
C GLY A 176 -2.56 4.23 -17.49
N LEU A 177 -1.75 4.30 -16.43
CA LEU A 177 -2.07 4.98 -15.18
C LEU A 177 -1.30 6.30 -15.07
N GLU A 178 -2.02 7.36 -14.77
CA GLU A 178 -1.50 8.71 -14.57
C GLU A 178 -1.71 9.15 -13.11
N ILE A 179 -0.62 9.52 -12.44
CA ILE A 179 -0.72 10.18 -11.13
C ILE A 179 -0.82 11.68 -11.36
N THR A 180 -1.95 12.26 -11.00
CA THR A 180 -2.25 13.69 -11.18
C THR A 180 -1.86 14.52 -9.95
N ALA A 181 -1.92 13.95 -8.74
CA ALA A 181 -1.44 14.58 -7.52
C ALA A 181 -1.02 13.57 -6.46
N LEU A 182 -0.22 14.04 -5.49
CA LEU A 182 0.08 13.30 -4.27
C LEU A 182 -0.63 13.96 -3.09
N GLU A 183 -1.39 13.17 -2.36
CA GLU A 183 -2.09 13.61 -1.16
C GLU A 183 -1.49 12.96 0.09
N SER A 184 -1.18 13.80 1.07
CA SER A 184 -0.64 13.37 2.36
C SER A 184 -1.73 12.74 3.21
N ILE A 185 -1.39 11.67 3.91
CA ILE A 185 -2.28 11.04 4.88
C ILE A 185 -1.89 11.59 6.26
N PRO A 186 -2.82 12.26 6.98
CA PRO A 186 -2.57 12.73 8.34
C PRO A 186 -2.03 11.60 9.20
N ARG A 187 -0.94 11.88 9.92
CA ARG A 187 -0.36 10.96 10.89
C ARG A 187 -0.69 11.48 12.28
N ASP A 188 -1.23 10.62 13.13
CA ASP A 188 -1.25 10.89 14.56
C ASP A 188 0.22 10.87 15.04
N HIS A 189 0.73 12.01 15.50
CA HIS A 189 2.00 12.05 16.21
C HIS A 189 1.73 11.79 17.71
N PRO A 190 2.68 11.19 18.47
CA PRO A 190 4.11 11.33 18.21
C PRO A 190 4.88 10.00 18.12
N PHE A 191 5.74 9.89 17.12
CA PHE A 191 7.03 9.26 17.37
C PHE A 191 7.70 10.05 18.50
N VAL A 192 7.63 9.55 19.73
CA VAL A 192 8.55 9.97 20.77
C VAL A 192 9.92 9.56 20.24
N ASP A 193 10.71 10.57 19.89
CA ASP A 193 12.14 10.40 19.76
C ASP A 193 12.63 9.84 21.11
N MET A 194 12.86 8.52 21.17
CA MET A 194 13.31 7.88 22.42
C MET A 194 14.69 8.36 22.85
N SER A 195 15.40 9.13 22.01
CA SER A 195 16.60 9.87 22.43
C SER A 195 16.28 11.05 23.36
N LYS A 196 15.02 11.50 23.43
CA LYS A 196 14.55 12.60 24.29
C LYS A 196 13.70 12.14 25.48
N ALA A 197 13.41 10.85 25.62
CA ALA A 197 12.75 10.32 26.81
C ALA A 197 13.70 10.46 28.00
N LYS A 198 13.44 11.43 28.91
CA LYS A 198 14.17 11.56 30.17
C LYS A 198 14.09 10.23 30.92
N LYS A 199 15.26 9.67 31.27
CA LYS A 199 15.34 8.48 32.14
C LYS A 199 14.51 8.72 33.40
N PRO A 200 13.67 7.75 33.84
CA PRO A 200 13.05 7.84 35.15
C PRO A 200 14.15 7.93 36.20
N ARG A 201 14.03 8.91 37.11
CA ARG A 201 14.86 8.97 38.32
C ARG A 201 14.51 7.75 39.15
N VAL A 202 15.44 6.80 39.22
CA VAL A 202 15.41 5.77 40.24
C VAL A 202 15.72 6.47 41.56
N THR A 203 14.68 6.82 42.32
CA THR A 203 14.84 7.12 43.75
C THR A 203 15.00 5.78 44.44
N GLY A 204 16.21 5.52 44.93
CA GLY A 204 16.50 4.35 45.75
C GLY A 204 15.75 4.41 47.07
N ALA A 205 15.29 3.25 47.51
CA ALA A 205 15.07 2.91 48.91
C ALA A 205 16.09 1.82 49.26
#